data_AF-A0A839MZV0-F1
#
_entry.id   AF-A0A839MZV0-F1
#
_cell.length_a   1.000
_cell.length_b   1.000
_cell.length_c   1.000
_cell.angle_alpha   90.00
_cell.angle_beta   90.00
_cell.angle_gamma   90.00
#
_symmetry.space_group_name_H-M   'P 1'
#
loop_
_entity.id
_entity.type
_entity.pdbx_description
1 polymer ?
#
loop_
_entity_poly.entity_id
_entity_poly.type
_entity_poly.pdbx_seq_one_letter_code
_entity_poly.pdbx_strand_id
1 'polypeptide(L)'
;MTTIGWILLIAGLFLIAASILMAFQVGRDRLTERPQTSSGQWGDKGFVVNSFSALMFMGGLVLVIIGLVFGRTGGTDRASGVSTFPPVVATTGAPSTVTVTETPRTTKPGPSTPRATARAQSSTSIPAPSPSSTTQPTSSSPSTVSRTGPWSVSTNDLQLVVERVVPDPDHPKLMRLSVRVVNDSDTDMDFGLENFLAVDNHGTHYTADENLSTWDGPYLSSGQRLAGQIVLADPLQAGTTLLNVSFNVDSGTGSYETIETTVPIS
;
A
#
# COMPACT_ATOMS: atom_id res chain seq x y z
N MET A 1 -9.90 -41.35 -2.30
CA MET A 1 -9.17 -40.20 -1.73
C MET A 1 -7.75 -40.60 -1.41
N THR A 2 -6.77 -39.91 -2.00
CA THR A 2 -5.36 -40.11 -1.68
C THR A 2 -5.04 -39.53 -0.30
N THR A 3 -4.00 -40.03 0.37
CA THR A 3 -3.53 -39.52 1.67
C THR A 3 -3.28 -38.00 1.63
N ILE A 4 -2.79 -37.51 0.50
CA ILE A 4 -2.55 -36.08 0.24
C ILE A 4 -3.86 -35.29 0.22
N GLY A 5 -4.93 -35.83 -0.41
CA GLY A 5 -6.25 -35.19 -0.41
C GLY A 5 -6.85 -35.06 0.99
N TRP A 6 -6.64 -36.05 1.86
CA TRP A 6 -7.08 -35.99 3.26
C TRP A 6 -6.32 -34.95 4.08
N ILE A 7 -4.99 -34.86 3.90
CA ILE A 7 -4.16 -33.87 4.60
C ILE A 7 -4.59 -32.44 4.21
N LEU A 8 -4.81 -32.18 2.92
CA LEU A 8 -5.23 -30.86 2.44
C LEU A 8 -6.63 -30.48 2.93
N LEU A 9 -7.56 -31.44 2.99
CA LEU A 9 -8.90 -31.22 3.50
C LEU A 9 -8.89 -30.89 5.00
N ILE A 10 -8.15 -31.65 5.81
CA ILE A 10 -8.03 -31.41 7.26
C ILE A 10 -7.35 -30.06 7.52
N ALA A 11 -6.28 -29.74 6.78
CA ALA A 11 -5.59 -28.45 6.90
C ALA A 11 -6.50 -27.26 6.52
N GLY A 12 -7.27 -27.39 5.44
CA GLY A 12 -8.23 -26.36 5.02
C GLY A 12 -9.35 -26.13 6.05
N LEU A 13 -9.92 -27.20 6.61
CA LEU A 13 -10.92 -27.08 7.67
C LEU A 13 -10.36 -26.45 8.95
N PHE A 14 -9.11 -26.77 9.32
CA PHE A 14 -8.46 -26.17 10.47
C PHE A 14 -8.24 -24.66 10.29
N LEU A 15 -7.82 -24.22 9.10
CA LEU A 15 -7.64 -22.80 8.79
C LEU A 15 -8.97 -22.02 8.82
N ILE A 16 -10.06 -22.62 8.31
CA ILE A 16 -11.40 -22.03 8.39
C ILE A 16 -11.87 -21.94 9.85
N ALA A 17 -11.67 -22.98 10.66
CA ALA A 17 -12.04 -22.94 12.07
C ALA A 17 -11.22 -21.88 12.85
N ALA A 18 -9.93 -21.76 12.56
CA ALA A 18 -9.06 -20.77 13.18
C ALA A 18 -9.43 -19.33 12.79
N SER A 19 -9.79 -19.09 11.53
CA SER A 19 -10.22 -17.75 11.07
C SER A 19 -11.54 -17.32 11.73
N ILE A 20 -12.49 -18.24 11.87
CA ILE A 20 -13.74 -18.00 12.60
C ILE A 20 -13.46 -17.70 14.07
N LEU A 21 -12.60 -18.50 14.72
CA LEU A 21 -12.26 -18.29 16.14
C LEU A 21 -11.59 -16.92 16.36
N MET A 22 -10.67 -16.52 15.49
CA MET A 22 -10.04 -15.19 15.56
C MET A 22 -11.04 -14.06 15.35
N ALA A 23 -11.96 -14.17 14.38
CA ALA A 23 -12.99 -13.15 14.15
C ALA A 23 -13.91 -12.96 15.39
N PHE A 24 -14.20 -14.05 16.11
CA PHE A 24 -14.98 -14.00 17.35
C PHE A 24 -14.19 -13.50 18.56
N GLN A 25 -12.91 -13.86 18.71
CA GLN A 25 -12.07 -13.38 19.82
C GLN A 25 -11.76 -11.89 19.68
N VAL A 26 -11.36 -11.45 18.48
CA VAL A 26 -11.06 -10.04 18.20
C VAL A 26 -12.30 -9.16 18.34
N GLY A 27 -13.49 -9.66 17.97
CA GLY A 27 -14.76 -8.95 18.19
C GLY A 27 -15.13 -8.77 19.67
N ARG A 28 -14.62 -9.63 20.56
CA ARG A 28 -14.93 -9.58 22.00
C ARG A 28 -14.07 -8.57 22.75
N ASP A 29 -12.81 -8.45 22.35
CA ASP A 29 -11.83 -7.56 22.98
C ASP A 29 -11.91 -6.12 22.43
N ARG A 30 -12.49 -5.91 21.24
CA ARG A 30 -12.54 -4.60 20.56
C ARG A 30 -13.83 -3.80 20.70
N LEU A 31 -14.73 -4.17 21.62
CA LEU A 31 -15.91 -3.33 21.93
C LEU A 31 -15.57 -2.00 22.66
N THR A 32 -14.30 -1.75 22.99
CA THR A 32 -13.86 -0.52 23.67
C THR A 32 -12.96 0.40 22.84
N GLU A 33 -12.39 -0.06 21.72
CA GLU A 33 -11.50 0.78 20.90
C GLU A 33 -11.74 0.54 19.40
N ARG A 34 -12.37 1.50 18.73
CA ARG A 34 -12.42 1.57 17.25
C ARG A 34 -10.98 1.72 16.74
N PRO A 35 -10.56 0.91 15.75
CA PRO A 35 -10.52 1.47 14.40
C PRO A 35 -10.80 0.46 13.26
N GLN A 36 -11.20 1.04 12.12
CA GLN A 36 -11.18 0.51 10.74
C GLN A 36 -11.15 -1.00 10.52
N THR A 37 -12.29 -1.64 10.73
CA THR A 37 -12.58 -2.97 10.21
C THR A 37 -14.04 -3.02 9.78
N SER A 38 -14.34 -3.69 8.68
CA SER A 38 -15.73 -3.88 8.24
C SER A 38 -16.45 -4.72 9.30
N SER A 39 -17.18 -4.04 10.18
CA SER A 39 -17.97 -4.67 11.22
C SER A 39 -19.29 -5.12 10.62
N GLY A 40 -19.53 -6.43 10.59
CA GLY A 40 -20.83 -7.00 10.31
C GLY A 40 -21.55 -7.31 11.63
N GLN A 41 -22.87 -7.13 11.65
CA GLN A 41 -23.68 -7.46 12.81
C GLN A 41 -24.68 -8.53 12.42
N TRP A 42 -24.70 -9.67 13.13
CA TRP A 42 -25.70 -10.72 12.96
C TRP A 42 -26.42 -10.95 14.28
N GLY A 43 -27.66 -10.45 14.38
CA GLY A 43 -28.39 -10.35 15.64
C GLY A 43 -27.63 -9.44 16.63
N ASP A 44 -27.46 -9.89 17.87
CA ASP A 44 -26.75 -9.13 18.92
C ASP A 44 -25.22 -9.33 18.89
N LYS A 45 -24.69 -10.09 17.92
CA LYS A 45 -23.26 -10.42 17.84
C LYS A 45 -22.60 -9.59 16.75
N GLY A 46 -21.74 -8.67 17.18
CA GLY A 46 -20.80 -7.99 16.30
C GLY A 46 -19.63 -8.92 15.96
N PHE A 47 -19.23 -8.95 14.70
CA PHE A 47 -17.99 -9.58 14.29
C PHE A 47 -17.14 -8.58 13.51
N VAL A 48 -15.84 -8.64 13.78
CA VAL A 48 -14.84 -7.77 13.17
C VAL A 48 -14.07 -8.62 12.16
N VAL A 49 -14.23 -8.31 10.88
CA VAL A 49 -13.45 -8.96 9.83
C VAL A 49 -12.16 -8.16 9.64
N ASN A 50 -11.05 -8.70 10.14
CA ASN A 50 -9.72 -8.20 9.82
C ASN A 50 -9.26 -8.77 8.46
N SER A 51 -8.52 -8.01 7.66
CA SER A 51 -8.00 -8.44 6.35
C SER A 51 -7.26 -9.78 6.41
N PHE A 52 -6.53 -10.02 7.50
CA PHE A 52 -5.86 -11.29 7.78
C PHE A 52 -6.82 -12.49 7.95
N SER A 53 -7.97 -12.27 8.60
CA SER A 53 -8.99 -13.32 8.81
C SER A 53 -9.67 -13.73 7.49
N ALA A 54 -9.90 -12.76 6.59
CA ALA A 54 -10.45 -13.02 5.27
C ALA A 54 -9.48 -13.82 4.39
N LEU A 55 -8.18 -13.49 4.44
CA LEU A 55 -7.15 -14.22 3.69
C LEU A 55 -7.01 -15.67 4.16
N MET A 56 -7.02 -15.92 5.48
CA MET A 56 -7.03 -17.26 6.07
C MET A 56 -8.28 -18.07 5.66
N PHE A 57 -9.46 -17.44 5.66
CA PHE A 57 -10.70 -18.09 5.24
C PHE A 57 -10.68 -18.48 3.76
N MET A 58 -10.26 -17.55 2.88
CA MET A 58 -10.15 -17.83 1.44
C MET A 58 -9.08 -18.90 1.15
N GLY A 59 -7.92 -18.84 1.80
CA GLY A 59 -6.88 -19.86 1.69
C GLY A 59 -7.35 -21.25 2.14
N GLY A 60 -8.06 -21.32 3.27
CA GLY A 60 -8.67 -22.56 3.76
C GLY A 60 -9.71 -23.13 2.79
N LEU A 61 -10.55 -22.27 2.20
CA LEU A 61 -11.58 -22.66 1.24
C LEU A 61 -10.96 -23.22 -0.06
N VAL A 62 -9.89 -22.61 -0.56
CA VAL A 62 -9.12 -23.12 -1.71
C VAL A 62 -8.54 -24.50 -1.42
N LEU A 63 -7.96 -24.71 -0.23
CA LEU A 63 -7.40 -26.01 0.18
C LEU A 63 -8.47 -27.11 0.28
N VAL A 64 -9.67 -26.78 0.79
CA VAL A 64 -10.80 -27.72 0.82
C VAL A 64 -11.23 -28.11 -0.59
N ILE A 65 -11.33 -27.15 -1.51
CA ILE A 65 -11.68 -27.41 -2.91
C ILE A 65 -10.63 -28.31 -3.58
N ILE A 66 -9.34 -28.03 -3.40
CA ILE A 66 -8.25 -28.85 -3.93
C ILE A 66 -8.31 -30.27 -3.33
N GLY A 67 -8.50 -30.40 -2.01
CA GLY A 67 -8.64 -31.70 -1.35
C GLY A 67 -9.82 -32.53 -1.87
N LEU A 68 -10.94 -31.88 -2.21
CA LEU A 68 -12.12 -32.55 -2.78
C LEU A 68 -11.92 -32.96 -4.25
N VAL A 69 -11.29 -32.11 -5.07
CA VAL A 69 -11.04 -32.39 -6.50
C VAL A 69 -10.00 -33.51 -6.65
N PHE A 70 -8.86 -33.40 -5.98
CA PHE A 70 -7.79 -34.41 -6.03
C PHE A 70 -8.06 -35.63 -5.15
N GLY A 71 -9.00 -35.53 -4.21
CA GLY A 71 -9.50 -36.66 -3.44
C GLY A 71 -10.40 -37.61 -4.26
N ARG A 72 -10.99 -37.13 -5.35
CA ARG A 72 -11.96 -37.89 -6.16
C ARG A 72 -11.31 -38.81 -7.21
N THR A 73 -10.05 -38.59 -7.57
CA THR A 73 -9.31 -39.40 -8.57
C THR A 73 -8.65 -40.64 -7.97
N GLY A 74 -9.40 -41.43 -7.19
CA GLY A 74 -8.92 -42.64 -6.53
C GLY A 74 -9.75 -43.88 -6.83
N GLY A 75 -10.28 -43.99 -8.05
CA GLY A 75 -11.07 -45.13 -8.49
C GLY A 75 -10.86 -45.42 -9.97
N THR A 76 -9.77 -46.11 -10.29
CA THR A 76 -9.69 -46.95 -11.48
C THR A 76 -8.97 -48.23 -11.09
N ASP A 77 -9.71 -49.32 -11.26
CA ASP A 77 -9.41 -50.68 -10.87
C ASP A 77 -8.08 -51.17 -11.44
N ARG A 78 -7.25 -51.73 -10.56
CA ARG A 78 -6.08 -52.52 -10.97
C ARG A 78 -6.56 -53.97 -11.14
N ALA A 79 -7.13 -54.26 -12.31
CA ALA A 79 -7.42 -55.62 -12.72
C ALA A 79 -6.12 -56.36 -13.10
N SER A 80 -5.95 -57.52 -12.48
CA SER A 80 -4.89 -58.50 -12.70
C SER A 80 -4.83 -58.99 -14.15
N GLY A 81 -3.61 -59.16 -14.68
CA GLY A 81 -3.35 -59.82 -15.96
C GLY A 81 -1.96 -60.46 -15.97
N VAL A 82 -1.93 -61.79 -16.03
CA VAL A 82 -0.79 -62.69 -15.83
C VAL A 82 0.03 -62.89 -17.12
N SER A 83 1.36 -62.91 -16.94
CA SER A 83 2.43 -63.71 -17.61
C SER A 83 2.22 -64.26 -19.04
N THR A 84 3.16 -63.94 -19.95
CA THR A 84 4.01 -64.93 -20.68
C THR A 84 5.12 -64.25 -21.50
N PHE A 85 6.38 -64.61 -21.24
CA PHE A 85 7.55 -64.48 -22.15
C PHE A 85 7.72 -65.81 -22.94
N PRO A 86 8.66 -66.05 -23.91
CA PRO A 86 9.92 -65.34 -24.28
C PRO A 86 10.22 -65.38 -25.84
N PRO A 87 11.48 -65.35 -26.39
CA PRO A 87 12.54 -64.33 -26.34
C PRO A 87 13.26 -63.99 -27.71
N VAL A 88 14.23 -63.05 -27.64
CA VAL A 88 15.43 -62.81 -28.49
C VAL A 88 15.25 -62.32 -29.95
N VAL A 89 15.90 -61.20 -30.32
CA VAL A 89 16.97 -61.05 -31.35
C VAL A 89 17.46 -59.59 -31.35
N ALA A 90 18.78 -59.41 -31.30
CA ALA A 90 19.51 -58.15 -31.37
C ALA A 90 19.53 -57.56 -32.78
N THR A 91 19.52 -56.23 -32.95
CA THR A 91 20.19 -55.51 -34.07
C THR A 91 20.34 -54.02 -33.75
N THR A 92 21.61 -53.61 -33.58
CA THR A 92 22.29 -52.37 -34.05
C THR A 92 21.49 -51.17 -34.56
N GLY A 93 21.79 -49.96 -34.05
CA GLY A 93 21.51 -48.70 -34.76
C GLY A 93 21.64 -47.38 -33.96
N ALA A 94 22.84 -46.78 -34.01
CA ALA A 94 23.19 -45.34 -33.91
C ALA A 94 22.79 -44.46 -32.68
N PRO A 95 23.75 -43.83 -31.98
CA PRO A 95 23.48 -42.66 -31.14
C PRO A 95 23.38 -41.39 -32.00
N SER A 96 22.27 -40.65 -31.89
CA SER A 96 22.13 -39.32 -32.49
C SER A 96 22.79 -38.27 -31.61
N THR A 97 23.81 -37.62 -32.17
CA THR A 97 24.50 -36.43 -31.68
C THR A 97 23.53 -35.24 -31.68
N VAL A 98 23.29 -34.63 -30.52
CA VAL A 98 22.62 -33.32 -30.42
C VAL A 98 23.70 -32.24 -30.28
N THR A 99 23.82 -31.39 -31.30
CA THR A 99 24.70 -30.23 -31.33
C THR A 99 24.15 -29.15 -30.40
N VAL A 100 24.91 -28.79 -29.36
CA VAL A 100 24.66 -27.64 -28.50
C VAL A 100 25.36 -26.43 -29.12
N THR A 101 24.59 -25.44 -29.59
CA THR A 101 25.13 -24.13 -29.96
C THR A 101 25.16 -23.24 -28.71
N GLU A 102 26.32 -23.21 -28.04
CA GLU A 102 26.64 -22.18 -27.04
C GLU A 102 26.82 -20.82 -27.74
N THR A 103 26.13 -19.79 -27.23
CA THR A 103 26.43 -18.40 -27.60
C THR A 103 27.42 -17.83 -26.56
N PRO A 104 28.60 -17.36 -26.96
CA PRO A 104 29.59 -16.86 -26.01
C PRO A 104 29.27 -15.47 -25.50
N ARG A 105 29.38 -15.33 -24.18
CA ARG A 105 29.37 -14.09 -23.40
C ARG A 105 30.72 -13.38 -23.59
N THR A 106 30.74 -12.10 -23.98
CA THR A 106 31.98 -11.32 -23.96
C THR A 106 31.74 -9.85 -23.54
N THR A 107 32.25 -9.56 -22.33
CA THR A 107 33.00 -8.35 -21.88
C THR A 107 32.42 -6.93 -21.93
N LYS A 108 32.32 -6.33 -20.73
CA LYS A 108 32.78 -4.96 -20.37
C LYS A 108 34.24 -5.11 -19.83
N PRO A 109 35.16 -4.10 -19.73
CA PRO A 109 35.00 -2.63 -19.73
C PRO A 109 36.04 -1.80 -20.52
N GLY A 110 35.76 -0.50 -20.72
CA GLY A 110 36.75 0.46 -21.22
C GLY A 110 36.26 1.93 -21.19
N PRO A 111 37.02 2.87 -20.59
CA PRO A 111 36.68 4.29 -20.45
C PRO A 111 37.37 5.17 -21.51
N SER A 112 36.77 6.32 -21.85
CA SER A 112 37.52 7.51 -22.28
C SER A 112 36.62 8.73 -22.45
N THR A 113 36.94 9.77 -21.67
CA THR A 113 36.54 11.18 -21.76
C THR A 113 36.80 11.77 -23.16
N PRO A 114 36.14 12.89 -23.52
CA PRO A 114 36.94 14.11 -23.65
C PRO A 114 36.34 15.36 -23.03
N ARG A 115 37.28 16.24 -22.71
CA ARG A 115 37.25 17.53 -22.02
C ARG A 115 36.98 18.69 -22.99
N ALA A 116 36.13 19.64 -22.60
CA ALA A 116 36.12 21.05 -23.01
C ALA A 116 35.32 21.82 -21.92
N THR A 117 35.87 22.64 -21.03
CA THR A 117 36.59 23.94 -21.09
C THR A 117 35.76 25.14 -21.59
N ALA A 118 35.12 25.86 -20.63
CA ALA A 118 34.86 27.32 -20.55
C ALA A 118 34.11 27.56 -19.20
N ARG A 119 34.55 28.27 -18.14
CA ARG A 119 34.95 29.68 -17.92
C ARG A 119 33.95 30.66 -18.57
N ALA A 120 33.25 31.59 -17.90
CA ALA A 120 33.25 32.24 -16.58
C ALA A 120 31.75 32.49 -16.19
N GLN A 121 31.31 32.98 -15.03
CA GLN A 121 31.69 34.23 -14.38
C GLN A 121 30.96 34.33 -13.02
N SER A 122 31.65 34.90 -12.04
CA SER A 122 31.21 35.16 -10.67
C SER A 122 30.25 36.34 -10.57
N SER A 123 29.37 36.32 -9.57
CA SER A 123 28.92 37.54 -8.91
C SER A 123 28.78 37.31 -7.40
N THR A 124 29.79 37.84 -6.70
CA THR A 124 29.87 38.07 -5.26
C THR A 124 28.83 39.11 -4.83
N SER A 125 28.15 38.88 -3.71
CA SER A 125 27.78 39.97 -2.78
C SER A 125 27.81 39.43 -1.35
N ILE A 126 28.56 40.14 -0.49
CA ILE A 126 28.71 39.90 0.96
C ILE A 126 27.95 41.03 1.72
N PRO A 127 27.87 41.08 3.06
CA PRO A 127 26.63 41.04 3.84
C PRO A 127 26.33 42.36 4.59
N ALA A 128 25.15 42.48 5.23
CA ALA A 128 24.89 43.49 6.27
C ALA A 128 23.68 43.07 7.14
N PRO A 129 23.45 43.65 8.34
CA PRO A 129 23.70 43.02 9.63
C PRO A 129 22.42 42.67 10.43
N SER A 130 22.60 41.80 11.45
CA SER A 130 21.62 41.56 12.53
C SER A 130 21.23 42.84 13.28
N PRO A 131 20.00 42.85 13.83
CA PRO A 131 19.79 43.35 15.17
C PRO A 131 19.49 42.16 16.10
N SER A 132 20.36 41.96 17.09
CA SER A 132 20.03 41.17 18.28
C SER A 132 18.82 41.79 18.97
N SER A 133 17.82 40.97 19.32
CA SER A 133 16.77 41.36 20.26
C SER A 133 16.50 40.18 21.18
N THR A 134 16.98 40.39 22.41
CA THR A 134 16.59 39.87 23.71
C THR A 134 15.38 38.92 23.76
N THR A 135 15.60 37.81 24.43
CA THR A 135 14.64 36.85 24.98
C THR A 135 13.49 37.53 25.74
N GLN A 136 12.26 37.22 25.35
CA GLN A 136 11.09 37.31 26.23
C GLN A 136 10.09 36.20 25.84
N PRO A 137 9.59 35.38 26.80
CA PRO A 137 8.59 34.37 26.51
C PRO A 137 7.22 35.05 26.51
N THR A 138 6.60 35.16 25.35
CA THR A 138 5.20 35.58 25.24
C THR A 138 4.39 34.42 24.69
N SER A 139 3.70 33.77 25.63
CA SER A 139 2.31 33.29 25.52
C SER A 139 1.84 33.04 24.08
N SER A 140 1.79 31.76 23.71
CA SER A 140 1.08 31.23 22.57
C SER A 140 -0.38 31.71 22.56
N SER A 141 -0.67 32.78 21.84
CA SER A 141 -2.02 33.10 21.41
C SER A 141 -2.54 31.96 20.51
N PRO A 142 -3.83 31.60 20.58
CA PRO A 142 -4.39 30.62 19.65
C PRO A 142 -4.30 31.18 18.24
N SER A 143 -3.42 30.56 17.42
CA SER A 143 -3.22 30.92 16.02
C SER A 143 -4.56 30.86 15.30
N THR A 144 -5.01 32.00 14.76
CA THR A 144 -6.17 32.06 13.87
C THR A 144 -5.82 31.24 12.64
N VAL A 145 -6.46 30.09 12.44
CA VAL A 145 -6.23 29.24 11.26
C VAL A 145 -6.58 30.07 10.02
N SER A 146 -5.59 30.29 9.16
CA SER A 146 -5.80 31.03 7.90
C SER A 146 -6.83 30.29 7.05
N ARG A 147 -7.83 31.00 6.51
CA ARG A 147 -8.83 30.43 5.57
C ARG A 147 -8.27 30.19 4.17
N THR A 148 -7.05 30.63 3.91
CA THR A 148 -6.38 30.54 2.62
C THR A 148 -5.03 29.88 2.82
N GLY A 149 -4.77 28.83 2.03
CA GLY A 149 -3.55 28.04 2.10
C GLY A 149 -2.29 28.80 1.67
N PRO A 150 -1.11 28.17 1.76
CA PRO A 150 -0.91 26.75 2.08
C PRO A 150 -1.08 26.43 3.57
N TRP A 151 -1.57 25.24 3.88
CA TRP A 151 -1.62 24.66 5.23
C TRP A 151 -0.59 23.55 5.33
N SER A 152 0.25 23.57 6.36
CA SER A 152 1.33 22.61 6.50
C SER A 152 1.45 22.10 7.92
N VAL A 153 1.81 20.83 8.04
CA VAL A 153 2.18 20.16 9.29
C VAL A 153 3.50 19.42 9.07
N SER A 154 4.28 19.27 10.15
CA SER A 154 5.48 18.43 10.14
C SER A 154 5.46 17.50 11.36
N THR A 155 5.74 16.21 11.13
CA THR A 155 5.74 15.14 12.13
C THR A 155 6.83 14.13 11.77
N ASN A 156 7.72 13.77 12.71
CA ASN A 156 8.85 12.83 12.53
C ASN A 156 9.51 12.88 11.14
N ASP A 157 10.06 14.04 10.78
CA ASP A 157 10.77 14.26 9.51
C ASP A 157 9.90 14.12 8.24
N LEU A 158 8.58 14.01 8.38
CA LEU A 158 7.60 14.16 7.31
C LEU A 158 6.99 15.56 7.34
N GLN A 159 6.71 16.11 6.17
CA GLN A 159 5.94 17.33 6.02
C GLN A 159 4.82 17.15 5.01
N LEU A 160 3.59 17.40 5.43
CA LEU A 160 2.42 17.43 4.58
C LEU A 160 2.02 18.90 4.37
N VAL A 161 1.84 19.29 3.11
CA VAL A 161 1.42 20.62 2.70
C VAL A 161 0.20 20.50 1.79
N VAL A 162 -0.91 21.09 2.19
CA VAL A 162 -2.07 21.31 1.33
C VAL A 162 -1.99 22.75 0.80
N GLU A 163 -1.68 22.90 -0.47
CA GLU A 163 -1.44 24.20 -1.09
C GLU A 163 -2.75 24.93 -1.42
N ARG A 164 -3.76 24.17 -1.85
CA ARG A 164 -5.06 24.71 -2.28
C ARG A 164 -6.15 23.65 -2.22
N VAL A 165 -7.38 24.07 -1.96
CA VAL A 165 -8.61 23.28 -2.15
C VAL A 165 -9.57 24.07 -3.01
N VAL A 166 -10.05 23.49 -4.11
CA VAL A 166 -10.99 24.11 -5.05
C VAL A 166 -11.96 23.07 -5.60
N PRO A 167 -13.14 23.46 -6.11
CA PRO A 167 -13.97 22.56 -6.90
C PRO A 167 -13.21 22.00 -8.09
N ASP A 168 -13.43 20.72 -8.39
CA ASP A 168 -12.85 20.08 -9.57
C ASP A 168 -13.41 20.73 -10.86
N PRO A 169 -12.55 21.15 -11.81
CA PRO A 169 -13.00 21.85 -13.02
C PRO A 169 -13.91 21.00 -13.91
N ASP A 170 -13.70 19.68 -13.94
CA ASP A 170 -14.47 18.76 -14.78
C ASP A 170 -15.69 18.20 -14.02
N HIS A 171 -15.58 18.12 -12.69
CA HIS A 171 -16.61 17.60 -11.77
C HIS A 171 -16.88 18.59 -10.62
N PRO A 172 -17.56 19.72 -10.84
CA PRO A 172 -17.65 20.83 -9.88
C PRO A 172 -18.34 20.53 -8.55
N LYS A 173 -18.91 19.32 -8.38
CA LYS A 173 -19.44 18.83 -7.11
C LYS A 173 -18.36 18.19 -6.22
N LEU A 174 -17.26 17.75 -6.81
CA LEU A 174 -16.12 17.17 -6.13
C LEU A 174 -15.11 18.26 -5.81
N MET A 175 -14.34 18.05 -4.76
CA MET A 175 -13.24 18.94 -4.39
C MET A 175 -11.92 18.34 -4.83
N ARG A 176 -11.05 19.21 -5.35
CA ARG A 176 -9.68 18.92 -5.75
C ARG A 176 -8.71 19.64 -4.81
N LEU A 177 -7.80 18.88 -4.23
CA LEU A 177 -6.76 19.35 -3.32
C LEU A 177 -5.41 19.31 -4.06
N SER A 178 -4.64 20.40 -4.00
CA SER A 178 -3.23 20.39 -4.41
C SER A 178 -2.38 20.08 -3.19
N VAL A 179 -1.72 18.92 -3.20
CA VAL A 179 -1.03 18.36 -2.03
C VAL A 179 0.44 18.12 -2.37
N ARG A 180 1.31 18.38 -1.40
CA ARG A 180 2.74 18.09 -1.46
C ARG A 180 3.20 17.45 -0.16
N VAL A 181 3.93 16.36 -0.26
CA VAL A 181 4.58 15.66 0.84
C VAL A 181 6.09 15.78 0.68
N VAL A 182 6.80 15.97 1.78
CA VAL A 182 8.26 15.92 1.85
C VAL A 182 8.64 14.84 2.85
N ASN A 183 9.57 13.98 2.44
CA ASN A 183 10.16 12.97 3.31
C ASN A 183 11.61 13.36 3.61
N ASP A 184 11.84 13.96 4.77
CA ASP A 184 13.17 14.30 5.28
C ASP A 184 13.74 13.18 6.18
N SER A 185 13.05 12.04 6.32
CA SER A 185 13.55 10.87 7.07
C SER A 185 14.67 10.14 6.33
N ASP A 186 15.29 9.15 6.97
CA ASP A 186 16.27 8.24 6.38
C ASP A 186 15.66 6.96 5.77
N THR A 187 14.34 6.84 5.80
CA THR A 187 13.59 5.69 5.29
C THR A 187 12.71 6.07 4.11
N ASP A 188 12.55 5.13 3.19
CA ASP A 188 11.61 5.30 2.09
C ASP A 188 10.20 4.92 2.55
N MET A 189 9.18 5.63 2.06
CA MET A 189 7.81 5.51 2.56
C MET A 189 6.77 5.41 1.45
N ASP A 190 5.64 4.80 1.77
CA ASP A 190 4.50 4.62 0.86
C ASP A 190 3.38 5.64 1.15
N PHE A 191 3.28 6.63 0.27
CA PHE A 191 2.24 7.65 0.21
C PHE A 191 1.22 7.40 -0.91
N GLY A 192 0.88 6.14 -1.19
CA GLY A 192 -0.20 5.80 -2.12
C GLY A 192 -1.53 6.51 -1.80
N LEU A 193 -2.37 6.70 -2.82
CA LEU A 193 -3.69 7.33 -2.66
C LEU A 193 -4.63 6.50 -1.76
N GLU A 194 -4.39 5.20 -1.65
CA GLU A 194 -5.05 4.30 -0.72
C GLU A 194 -4.79 4.66 0.75
N ASN A 195 -3.69 5.37 1.03
CA ASN A 195 -3.31 5.83 2.36
C ASN A 195 -3.86 7.23 2.69
N PHE A 196 -4.45 7.91 1.70
CA PHE A 196 -5.08 9.22 1.88
C PHE A 196 -6.46 9.10 2.52
N LEU A 197 -6.72 9.94 3.50
CA LEU A 197 -8.04 10.12 4.10
C LEU A 197 -8.30 11.59 4.35
N ALA A 198 -9.53 12.03 4.08
CA ALA A 198 -10.01 13.33 4.53
C ALA A 198 -11.27 13.16 5.39
N VAL A 199 -11.38 13.91 6.48
CA VAL A 199 -12.52 13.87 7.40
C VAL A 199 -13.06 15.28 7.62
N ASP A 200 -14.34 15.51 7.39
CA ASP A 200 -14.93 16.83 7.64
C ASP A 200 -15.32 17.06 9.11
N ASN A 201 -15.74 18.28 9.42
CA ASN A 201 -16.23 18.66 10.75
C ASN A 201 -17.52 17.93 11.20
N HIS A 202 -18.15 17.13 10.34
CA HIS A 202 -19.29 16.29 10.68
C HIS A 202 -18.88 14.82 10.91
N GLY A 203 -17.59 14.50 10.75
CA GLY A 203 -17.07 13.14 10.85
C GLY A 203 -17.37 12.29 9.61
N THR A 204 -17.62 12.91 8.46
CA THR A 204 -17.74 12.21 7.17
C THR A 204 -16.36 11.95 6.61
N HIS A 205 -16.14 10.73 6.13
CA HIS A 205 -14.87 10.29 5.58
C HIS A 205 -14.91 10.38 4.05
N TYR A 206 -13.84 10.88 3.45
CA TYR A 206 -13.65 11.00 2.01
C TYR A 206 -12.32 10.35 1.63
N THR A 207 -12.35 9.47 0.65
CA THR A 207 -11.16 8.88 0.04
C THR A 207 -10.81 9.62 -1.25
N ALA A 208 -9.62 9.36 -1.79
CA ALA A 208 -9.23 9.84 -3.11
C ALA A 208 -10.00 9.08 -4.20
N ASP A 209 -10.38 9.77 -5.28
CA ASP A 209 -10.77 9.15 -6.55
C ASP A 209 -9.50 8.86 -7.35
N GLU A 210 -9.14 7.59 -7.50
CA GLU A 210 -7.92 7.17 -8.20
C GLU A 210 -7.92 7.51 -9.70
N ASN A 211 -9.10 7.68 -10.33
CA ASN A 211 -9.21 7.97 -11.76
C ASN A 211 -9.08 9.46 -12.06
N LEU A 212 -9.50 10.30 -11.11
CA LEU A 212 -9.48 11.76 -11.26
C LEU A 212 -8.25 12.40 -10.60
N SER A 213 -7.62 11.70 -9.65
CA SER A 213 -6.43 12.18 -8.98
C SER A 213 -5.18 12.00 -9.85
N THR A 214 -4.23 12.92 -9.68
CA THR A 214 -2.88 12.83 -10.26
C THR A 214 -1.89 12.76 -9.11
N TRP A 215 -1.19 11.63 -9.02
CA TRP A 215 -0.24 11.37 -7.93
C TRP A 215 0.97 10.65 -8.51
N ASP A 216 2.15 11.24 -8.37
CA ASP A 216 3.38 10.78 -9.01
C ASP A 216 3.97 9.56 -8.28
N GLY A 217 3.24 8.45 -8.31
CA GLY A 217 3.62 7.17 -7.72
C GLY A 217 3.40 7.11 -6.20
N PRO A 218 3.25 5.89 -5.65
CA PRO A 218 3.01 5.72 -4.21
C PRO A 218 4.29 5.88 -3.39
N TYR A 219 5.47 5.73 -3.99
CA TYR A 219 6.72 5.62 -3.24
C TYR A 219 7.47 6.94 -3.15
N LEU A 220 7.83 7.35 -1.94
CA LEU A 220 8.61 8.54 -1.67
C LEU A 220 9.91 8.19 -0.95
N SER A 221 11.02 8.26 -1.68
CA SER A 221 12.34 7.99 -1.11
C SER A 221 12.79 9.06 -0.12
N SER A 222 13.74 8.70 0.75
CA SER A 222 14.42 9.62 1.66
C SER A 222 14.95 10.88 0.94
N GLY A 223 14.68 12.04 1.51
CA GLY A 223 15.07 13.37 0.99
C GLY A 223 14.27 13.86 -0.23
N GLN A 224 13.26 13.12 -0.67
CA GLN A 224 12.46 13.48 -1.84
C GLN A 224 11.15 14.19 -1.47
N ARG A 225 10.50 14.71 -2.51
CA ARG A 225 9.22 15.41 -2.42
C ARG A 225 8.26 14.81 -3.44
N LEU A 226 7.04 14.55 -3.00
CA LEU A 226 5.95 14.09 -3.85
C LEU A 226 4.89 15.19 -3.90
N ALA A 227 4.38 15.51 -5.08
CA ALA A 227 3.30 16.47 -5.24
C ALA A 227 2.26 15.91 -6.19
N GLY A 228 1.01 16.31 -6.01
CA GLY A 228 -0.08 15.88 -6.86
C GLY A 228 -1.39 16.59 -6.57
N GLN A 229 -2.40 16.22 -7.34
CA GLN A 229 -3.77 16.69 -7.16
C GLN A 229 -4.64 15.51 -6.74
N ILE A 230 -5.29 15.63 -5.58
CA ILE A 230 -6.17 14.61 -5.04
C ILE A 230 -7.60 15.09 -5.20
N VAL A 231 -8.42 14.35 -5.93
CA VAL A 231 -9.85 14.61 -6.05
C VAL A 231 -10.58 13.72 -5.06
N LEU A 232 -11.49 14.28 -4.27
CA LEU A 232 -12.31 13.48 -3.36
C LEU A 232 -13.32 12.65 -4.17
N ALA A 233 -13.49 11.38 -3.79
CA ALA A 233 -14.41 10.46 -4.47
C ALA A 233 -15.89 10.86 -4.32
N ASP A 234 -16.23 11.52 -3.21
CA ASP A 234 -17.58 11.96 -2.91
C ASP A 234 -17.65 13.49 -2.73
N PRO A 235 -18.79 14.12 -3.10
CA PRO A 235 -19.06 15.52 -2.80
C PRO A 235 -19.04 15.80 -1.29
N LEU A 236 -18.51 16.96 -0.90
CA LEU A 236 -18.58 17.39 0.50
C LEU A 236 -20.03 17.52 0.97
N GLN A 237 -20.27 17.17 2.23
CA GLN A 237 -21.57 17.43 2.87
C GLN A 237 -21.87 18.94 2.95
N ALA A 238 -23.17 19.26 2.92
CA ALA A 238 -23.62 20.63 3.04
C ALA A 238 -23.22 21.20 4.42
N GLY A 239 -22.62 22.39 4.41
CA GLY A 239 -22.16 23.06 5.64
C GLY A 239 -20.82 22.55 6.17
N THR A 240 -20.04 21.81 5.37
CA THR A 240 -18.64 21.53 5.67
C THR A 240 -17.82 22.81 5.66
N THR A 241 -17.07 23.04 6.74
CA THR A 241 -16.24 24.25 6.95
C THR A 241 -14.78 23.91 7.25
N LEU A 242 -14.48 22.65 7.59
CA LEU A 242 -13.15 22.15 7.86
C LEU A 242 -13.00 20.76 7.26
N LEU A 243 -11.80 20.46 6.80
CA LEU A 243 -11.39 19.15 6.32
C LEU A 243 -10.05 18.80 6.99
N ASN A 244 -10.02 17.74 7.80
CA ASN A 244 -8.78 17.17 8.29
C ASN A 244 -8.25 16.19 7.24
N VAL A 245 -7.08 16.47 6.69
CA VAL A 245 -6.45 15.70 5.61
C VAL A 245 -5.29 14.93 6.20
N SER A 246 -5.24 13.62 5.99
CA SER A 246 -4.21 12.76 6.53
C SER A 246 -3.68 11.72 5.54
N PHE A 247 -2.45 11.29 5.79
CA PHE A 247 -1.86 10.09 5.19
C PHE A 247 -1.45 9.13 6.30
N ASN A 248 -1.83 7.86 6.16
CA ASN A 248 -1.37 6.76 7.03
C ASN A 248 -0.24 6.00 6.35
N VAL A 249 0.98 6.23 6.78
CA VAL A 249 2.21 5.79 6.11
C VAL A 249 2.81 4.61 6.88
N ASP A 250 3.21 3.54 6.18
CA ASP A 250 4.03 2.49 6.78
C ASP A 250 5.50 2.94 6.78
N SER A 251 6.09 3.04 7.97
CA SER A 251 7.50 3.42 8.16
C SER A 251 8.48 2.29 7.82
N GLY A 252 8.00 1.11 7.41
CA GLY A 252 8.82 -0.07 7.13
C GLY A 252 9.32 -0.81 8.38
N THR A 253 9.06 -0.27 9.57
CA THR A 253 9.39 -0.87 10.87
C THR A 253 8.24 -1.69 11.47
N GLY A 254 7.12 -1.79 10.75
CA GLY A 254 5.87 -2.40 11.25
C GLY A 254 5.03 -1.45 12.12
N SER A 255 5.42 -0.16 12.19
CA SER A 255 4.63 0.92 12.78
C SER A 255 4.05 1.80 11.68
N TYR A 256 2.77 2.12 11.81
CA TYR A 256 2.12 3.14 10.99
C TYR A 256 2.33 4.51 11.62
N GLU A 257 2.58 5.49 10.76
CA GLU A 257 2.64 6.89 11.12
C GLU A 257 1.52 7.65 10.42
N THR A 258 0.82 8.52 11.15
CA THR A 258 -0.21 9.38 10.57
C THR A 258 0.29 10.81 10.58
N ILE A 259 0.34 11.42 9.39
CA ILE A 259 0.56 12.86 9.24
C ILE A 259 -0.76 13.52 8.83
N GLU A 260 -1.20 14.53 9.59
CA GLU A 260 -2.52 15.14 9.39
C GLU A 260 -2.50 16.67 9.53
N THR A 261 -3.26 17.35 8.68
CA THR A 261 -3.44 18.81 8.71
C THR A 261 -4.89 19.20 8.54
N THR A 262 -5.33 20.22 9.29
CA THR A 262 -6.67 20.78 9.15
C THR A 262 -6.69 21.91 8.13
N VAL A 263 -7.64 21.84 7.21
CA VAL A 263 -7.83 22.77 6.10
C VAL A 263 -9.22 23.40 6.20
N PRO A 264 -9.34 24.72 6.37
CA PRO A 264 -10.63 25.40 6.27
C PRO A 264 -11.17 25.38 4.85
N ILE A 265 -12.47 25.13 4.72
CA ILE A 265 -13.23 25.10 3.48
C ILE A 265 -14.22 26.27 3.48
N SER A 266 -14.36 26.93 2.34
CA SER A 266 -15.23 28.10 2.13
C SER A 266 -16.33 27.83 1.11
#